data_AF-A0A2T3HIS6-F1
#
_entry.id   AF-A0A2T3HIS6-F1
#
_cell.length_a   1.000
_cell.length_b   1.000
_cell.length_c   1.000
_cell.angle_alpha   90.00
_cell.angle_beta   90.00
_cell.angle_gamma   90.00
#
_symmetry.space_group_name_H-M   'P 1'
#
loop_
_entity.id
_entity.type
_entity.pdbx_description
1 polymer ?
#
loop_
_entity_poly.entity_id
_entity_poly.type
_entity_poly.pdbx_seq_one_letter_code
_entity_poly.pdbx_strand_id
1 'polypeptide(L)'
;MKILKNFLRTAALIALIGSGQACKKNNTGNQDSEFKYTYQNKTVALAGGTYLLADGQAHLFLEPAGVHGAVHFIFSNSNKIPTGTYSLNGNSSTPTNFVAGSLGSSEASPLGDAMTGGKVTIERSGGGYAVSFDVNTAKGNAKGDFTGNFKAR
;
A
#
# COMPACT_ATOMS: atom_id res chain seq x y z
N MET A 1 -22.97 -22.91 -48.37
CA MET A 1 -21.96 -22.62 -47.34
C MET A 1 -22.27 -23.50 -46.15
N LYS A 2 -21.53 -24.61 -45.99
CA LYS A 2 -20.48 -24.80 -44.97
C LYS A 2 -21.06 -24.69 -43.54
N ILE A 3 -21.34 -25.82 -42.90
CA ILE A 3 -20.51 -26.47 -41.85
C ILE A 3 -20.90 -25.90 -40.46
N LEU A 4 -21.15 -26.62 -39.36
CA LEU A 4 -21.14 -28.05 -39.01
C LEU A 4 -21.31 -28.10 -37.46
N LYS A 5 -22.04 -29.11 -36.95
CA LYS A 5 -21.93 -29.77 -35.62
C LYS A 5 -22.19 -28.95 -34.34
N ASN A 6 -23.24 -29.26 -33.56
CA ASN A 6 -23.36 -30.34 -32.55
C ASN A 6 -22.28 -30.33 -31.46
N PHE A 7 -22.67 -30.06 -30.20
CA PHE A 7 -22.17 -30.61 -28.92
C PHE A 7 -23.10 -30.03 -27.85
N LEU A 8 -24.13 -30.70 -27.30
CA LEU A 8 -24.25 -31.97 -26.60
C LEU A 8 -23.38 -32.08 -25.32
N ARG A 9 -24.07 -31.88 -24.18
CA ARG A 9 -24.10 -32.74 -22.96
C ARG A 9 -23.04 -32.61 -21.84
N THR A 10 -23.59 -32.36 -20.64
CA THR A 10 -23.27 -33.00 -19.32
C THR A 10 -21.93 -32.56 -18.69
N ALA A 11 -21.67 -32.48 -17.38
CA ALA A 11 -22.30 -32.98 -16.16
C ALA A 11 -21.81 -32.19 -14.93
N ALA A 12 -22.54 -32.31 -13.84
CA ALA A 12 -22.12 -31.97 -12.48
C ALA A 12 -21.08 -32.96 -11.92
N LEU A 13 -20.24 -32.53 -10.95
CA LEU A 13 -19.83 -33.28 -9.74
C LEU A 13 -18.80 -32.47 -8.92
N ILE A 14 -19.13 -32.08 -7.69
CA ILE A 14 -18.72 -32.65 -6.37
C ILE A 14 -17.31 -32.28 -5.88
N ALA A 15 -17.33 -31.58 -4.75
CA ALA A 15 -16.42 -31.43 -3.62
C ALA A 15 -15.11 -32.26 -3.55
N LEU A 16 -14.06 -31.64 -2.98
CA LEU A 16 -13.46 -32.16 -1.72
C LEU A 16 -12.52 -31.15 -1.04
N ILE A 17 -12.41 -31.37 0.26
CA ILE A 17 -11.72 -30.66 1.34
C ILE A 17 -10.20 -30.64 1.18
N GLY A 18 -9.56 -29.58 1.68
CA GLY A 18 -8.11 -29.55 1.91
C GLY A 18 -7.71 -28.51 2.95
N SER A 19 -7.87 -28.85 4.23
CA SER A 19 -7.26 -28.16 5.37
C SER A 19 -5.75 -28.43 5.39
N GLY A 20 -4.98 -27.55 4.75
CA GLY A 20 -3.53 -27.52 4.86
C GLY A 20 -3.06 -26.65 6.02
N GLN A 21 -3.10 -27.14 7.26
CA GLN A 21 -2.11 -26.71 8.24
C GLN A 21 -0.81 -27.43 7.93
N ALA A 22 0.14 -26.70 7.34
CA ALA A 22 1.52 -27.14 7.19
C ALA A 22 2.43 -26.12 7.86
N CYS A 23 3.00 -26.53 9.00
CA CYS A 23 4.16 -25.87 9.59
C CYS A 23 5.36 -25.91 8.62
N LYS A 24 5.89 -24.75 8.23
CA LYS A 24 7.28 -24.51 7.78
C LYS A 24 7.55 -23.02 8.00
N LYS A 25 8.72 -22.51 8.37
CA LYS A 25 10.02 -23.01 8.84
C LYS A 25 10.76 -21.70 9.14
N ASN A 26 11.37 -21.53 10.32
CA ASN A 26 12.27 -20.40 10.55
C ASN A 26 13.40 -20.47 9.51
N ASN A 27 13.47 -19.47 8.64
CA ASN A 27 14.56 -19.26 7.71
C ASN A 27 14.84 -17.76 7.66
N THR A 28 15.97 -17.38 8.25
CA THR A 28 16.64 -16.11 8.05
C THR A 28 16.98 -15.98 6.56
N GLY A 29 16.26 -15.12 5.85
CA GLY A 29 16.48 -14.93 4.41
C GLY A 29 15.33 -14.20 3.78
N ASN A 30 15.57 -12.94 3.41
CA ASN A 30 14.78 -12.08 2.54
C ASN A 30 13.26 -12.34 2.59
N GLN A 31 12.56 -11.67 3.51
CA GLN A 31 11.10 -11.66 3.51
C GLN A 31 10.62 -11.02 2.20
N ASP A 32 10.20 -11.86 1.25
CA ASP A 32 9.24 -11.44 0.23
C ASP A 32 7.96 -11.07 0.98
N SER A 33 7.87 -9.80 1.40
CA SER A 33 6.60 -9.25 1.84
C SER A 33 5.64 -9.26 0.66
N GLU A 34 4.41 -9.69 0.89
CA GLU A 34 3.32 -9.53 -0.08
C GLU A 34 3.10 -8.05 -0.44
N PHE A 35 3.42 -7.16 0.50
CA PHE A 35 3.28 -5.72 0.36
C PHE A 35 4.56 -5.11 -0.20
N LYS A 36 4.40 -4.32 -1.25
CA LYS A 36 5.55 -3.74 -1.96
C LYS A 36 5.17 -2.47 -2.68
N TYR A 37 6.18 -1.69 -3.01
CA TYR A 37 6.05 -0.61 -3.97
C TYR A 37 7.22 -0.63 -4.95
N THR A 38 6.98 -0.08 -6.14
CA THR A 38 8.00 0.11 -7.17
C THR A 38 8.32 1.59 -7.29
N TYR A 39 9.61 1.94 -7.33
CA TYR A 39 10.09 3.31 -7.54
C TYR A 39 11.47 3.28 -8.21
N GLN A 40 11.68 4.10 -9.25
CA GLN A 40 12.94 4.15 -10.00
C GLN A 40 13.43 2.75 -10.46
N ASN A 41 12.51 1.92 -10.98
CA ASN A 41 12.75 0.53 -11.39
C ASN A 41 13.22 -0.42 -10.27
N LYS A 42 13.09 -0.02 -9.00
CA LYS A 42 13.37 -0.86 -7.84
C LYS A 42 12.06 -1.23 -7.16
N THR A 43 11.93 -2.49 -6.78
CA THR A 43 10.82 -2.96 -5.95
C THR A 43 11.30 -3.06 -4.51
N VAL A 44 10.54 -2.47 -3.59
CA VAL A 44 10.83 -2.44 -2.16
C VAL A 44 9.70 -3.14 -1.42
N ALA A 45 10.07 -4.14 -0.62
CA ALA A 45 9.15 -4.86 0.26
C ALA A 45 8.82 -4.02 1.51
N LEU A 46 7.53 -3.93 1.84
CA LEU A 46 7.00 -3.22 3.01
C LEU A 46 6.73 -4.22 4.15
N ALA A 47 7.32 -4.00 5.32
CA ALA A 47 7.14 -4.88 6.48
C ALA A 47 6.10 -4.38 7.49
N GLY A 48 5.71 -3.11 7.43
CA GLY A 48 4.77 -2.55 8.39
C GLY A 48 4.31 -1.15 8.08
N GLY A 49 3.47 -0.62 8.96
CA GLY A 49 3.05 0.76 8.93
C GLY A 49 3.04 1.35 10.33
N THR A 50 3.50 2.59 10.46
CA THR A 50 3.36 3.41 11.67
C THR A 50 2.60 4.69 11.37
N TYR A 51 2.01 5.28 12.40
CA TYR A 51 1.32 6.55 12.28
C TYR A 51 1.63 7.50 13.44
N LEU A 52 1.58 8.79 13.16
CA LEU A 52 1.65 9.87 14.14
C LEU A 52 0.47 10.81 13.90
N LEU A 53 -0.22 11.19 14.99
CA LEU A 53 -1.26 12.21 14.96
C LEU A 53 -0.74 13.41 15.73
N ALA A 54 -0.50 14.52 15.04
CA ALA A 54 0.06 15.73 15.62
C ALA A 54 -0.47 16.96 14.88
N ASP A 55 -0.72 18.05 15.58
CA ASP A 55 -1.07 19.35 14.98
C ASP A 55 -2.27 19.31 14.02
N GLY A 56 -3.26 18.45 14.30
CA GLY A 56 -4.42 18.25 13.42
C GLY A 56 -4.08 17.56 12.10
N GLN A 57 -2.92 16.90 12.02
CA GLN A 57 -2.45 16.13 10.89
C GLN A 57 -2.32 14.65 11.26
N ALA A 58 -2.52 13.79 10.26
CA ALA A 58 -2.19 12.39 10.31
C ALA A 58 -0.99 12.11 9.39
N HIS A 59 0.08 11.58 9.97
CA HIS A 59 1.27 11.13 9.27
C HIS A 59 1.23 9.62 9.19
N LEU A 60 1.26 9.05 7.99
CA LEU A 60 1.33 7.60 7.78
C LEU A 60 2.67 7.24 7.16
N PHE A 61 3.37 6.30 7.78
CA PHE A 61 4.63 5.77 7.30
C PHE A 61 4.42 4.31 6.92
N LEU A 62 4.69 3.95 5.67
CA LEU A 62 4.83 2.56 5.25
C LEU A 62 6.31 2.21 5.32
N GLU A 63 6.63 1.24 6.18
CA GLU A 63 7.99 0.92 6.58
C GLU A 63 8.50 -0.28 5.77
N PRO A 64 9.66 -0.17 5.13
CA PRO A 64 10.28 -1.29 4.42
C PRO A 64 10.79 -2.34 5.41
N ALA A 65 11.04 -3.56 4.93
CA ALA A 65 11.66 -4.62 5.73
C ALA A 65 13.13 -4.34 6.10
N GLY A 66 13.74 -3.28 5.56
CA GLY A 66 15.11 -2.87 5.80
C GLY A 66 15.23 -1.43 6.32
N VAL A 67 16.46 -0.93 6.41
CA VAL A 67 16.79 0.38 7.02
C VAL A 67 16.56 1.60 6.13
N HIS A 68 16.08 1.43 4.89
CA HIS A 68 15.92 2.53 3.95
C HIS A 68 14.62 2.43 3.18
N GLY A 69 13.91 3.57 3.06
CA GLY A 69 12.89 3.75 2.03
C GLY A 69 11.45 3.78 2.51
N ALA A 70 11.18 4.44 3.64
CA ALA A 70 9.79 4.62 4.05
C ALA A 70 9.01 5.45 3.02
N VAL A 71 7.73 5.12 2.86
CA VAL A 71 6.75 5.95 2.16
C VAL A 71 6.01 6.74 3.21
N HIS A 72 6.04 8.07 3.10
CA HIS A 72 5.40 8.96 4.06
C HIS A 72 4.28 9.75 3.40
N PHE A 73 3.10 9.73 4.01
CA PHE A 73 1.95 10.53 3.62
C PHE A 73 1.53 11.44 4.77
N ILE A 74 1.19 12.69 4.45
CA ILE A 74 0.72 13.69 5.41
C ILE A 74 -0.68 14.14 5.01
N PHE A 75 -1.62 13.95 5.91
CA PHE A 75 -2.99 14.38 5.75
C PHE A 75 -3.31 15.51 6.72
N SER A 76 -3.81 16.64 6.23
CA SER A 76 -4.28 17.73 7.07
C SER A 76 -5.71 17.50 7.53
N ASN A 77 -6.10 18.20 8.61
CA ASN A 77 -7.45 18.16 9.16
C ASN A 77 -7.90 16.73 9.53
N SER A 78 -6.97 15.94 10.09
CA SER A 78 -7.24 14.58 10.50
C SER A 78 -6.64 14.30 11.87
N ASN A 79 -7.47 13.80 12.78
CA ASN A 79 -7.10 13.34 14.12
C ASN A 79 -7.18 11.81 14.24
N LYS A 80 -7.18 11.11 13.10
CA LYS A 80 -7.20 9.65 12.97
C LYS A 80 -6.53 9.26 11.66
N ILE A 81 -6.28 7.97 11.47
CA ILE A 81 -5.91 7.46 10.14
C ILE A 81 -7.11 7.67 9.21
N PRO A 82 -6.95 8.45 8.13
CA PRO A 82 -8.05 8.76 7.23
C PRO A 82 -8.44 7.55 6.38
N THR A 83 -9.68 7.53 5.91
CA THR A 83 -10.20 6.51 4.98
C THR A 83 -10.86 7.20 3.81
N GLY A 84 -10.46 6.85 2.60
CA GLY A 84 -10.91 7.48 1.37
C GLY A 84 -9.82 7.51 0.32
N THR A 85 -10.15 8.14 -0.80
CA THR A 85 -9.21 8.47 -1.88
C THR A 85 -8.80 9.93 -1.73
N TYR A 86 -7.50 10.19 -1.76
CA TYR A 86 -6.95 11.54 -1.66
C TYR A 86 -5.90 11.76 -2.75
N SER A 87 -6.04 12.86 -3.48
CA SER A 87 -5.03 13.33 -4.42
C SER A 87 -4.14 14.37 -3.73
N LEU A 88 -2.84 14.31 -3.98
CA LEU A 88 -1.90 15.32 -3.48
C LEU A 88 -2.23 16.67 -4.13
N ASN A 89 -2.37 17.71 -3.33
CA ASN A 89 -2.88 19.02 -3.78
C ASN A 89 -4.30 18.94 -4.38
N GLY A 90 -5.08 17.93 -3.99
CA GLY A 90 -6.51 17.88 -4.25
C GLY A 90 -7.25 19.05 -3.60
N ASN A 91 -8.54 19.18 -3.91
CA ASN A 91 -9.37 20.32 -3.46
C ASN A 91 -9.22 20.58 -1.94
N SER A 92 -8.58 21.69 -1.58
CA SER A 92 -8.30 22.08 -0.20
C SER A 92 -9.55 22.26 0.68
N SER A 93 -10.74 22.40 0.06
CA SER A 93 -12.01 22.52 0.74
C SER A 93 -12.53 21.20 1.34
N THR A 94 -11.86 20.07 1.11
CA THR A 94 -12.30 18.82 1.73
C THR A 94 -11.91 18.76 3.21
N PRO A 95 -12.74 18.11 4.07
CA PRO A 95 -12.46 18.03 5.51
C PRO A 95 -11.16 17.31 5.87
N THR A 96 -10.58 16.53 4.96
CA THR A 96 -9.28 15.87 5.14
C THR A 96 -8.56 15.86 3.80
N ASN A 97 -7.36 16.42 3.74
CA ASN A 97 -6.61 16.59 2.49
C ASN A 97 -5.27 15.87 2.55
N PHE A 98 -4.84 15.25 1.45
CA PHE A 98 -3.45 14.81 1.29
C PHE A 98 -2.61 16.01 0.85
N VAL A 99 -1.74 16.48 1.75
CA VAL A 99 -1.07 17.80 1.61
C VAL A 99 0.41 17.69 1.27
N ALA A 100 1.06 16.60 1.67
CA ALA A 100 2.48 16.38 1.42
C ALA A 100 2.83 14.91 1.58
N GLY A 101 3.94 14.47 1.00
CA GLY A 101 4.49 13.15 1.21
C GLY A 101 5.89 13.02 0.65
N SER A 102 6.56 11.93 0.98
CA SER A 102 7.90 11.61 0.49
C SER A 102 8.11 10.11 0.29
N LEU A 103 8.99 9.75 -0.63
CA LEU A 103 9.46 8.39 -0.85
C LEU A 103 10.92 8.26 -0.47
N GLY A 104 11.36 7.07 -0.06
CA GLY A 104 12.79 6.85 0.09
C GLY A 104 13.36 7.43 1.39
N SER A 105 12.52 7.87 2.33
CA SER A 105 12.97 8.44 3.60
C SER A 105 13.85 7.44 4.35
N SER A 106 15.02 7.90 4.81
CA SER A 106 16.00 7.08 5.53
C SER A 106 16.87 7.94 6.44
N GLU A 107 17.72 7.34 7.28
CA GLU A 107 18.64 8.10 8.13
C GLU A 107 19.59 9.02 7.33
N ALA A 108 20.01 8.61 6.13
CA ALA A 108 20.89 9.39 5.26
C ALA A 108 20.15 10.45 4.41
N SER A 109 18.84 10.27 4.22
CA SER A 109 17.97 11.23 3.53
C SER A 109 16.63 11.29 4.26
N PRO A 110 16.55 12.01 5.39
CA PRO A 110 15.41 11.96 6.29
C PRO A 110 14.13 12.46 5.64
N LEU A 111 14.25 13.37 4.66
CA LEU A 111 13.13 13.92 3.91
C LEU A 111 12.78 13.09 2.65
N GLY A 112 13.64 12.16 2.24
CA GLY A 112 13.45 11.38 1.01
C GLY A 112 13.27 12.25 -0.24
N ASP A 113 12.65 11.68 -1.26
CA ASP A 113 12.21 12.34 -2.48
C ASP A 113 10.77 12.83 -2.31
N ALA A 114 10.58 14.16 -2.33
CA ALA A 114 9.27 14.77 -2.15
C ALA A 114 8.28 14.37 -3.27
N MET A 115 7.05 14.06 -2.87
CA MET A 115 5.95 13.82 -3.80
C MET A 115 5.49 15.14 -4.42
N THR A 116 5.28 15.13 -5.75
CA THR A 116 4.84 16.28 -6.54
C THR A 116 3.42 16.12 -7.06
N GLY A 117 2.86 14.92 -6.99
CA GLY A 117 1.47 14.66 -7.36
C GLY A 117 1.05 13.21 -7.14
N GLY A 118 -0.17 12.88 -7.60
CA GLY A 118 -0.73 11.54 -7.57
C GLY A 118 -1.76 11.33 -6.47
N LYS A 119 -2.06 10.06 -6.18
CA LYS A 119 -3.20 9.65 -5.36
C LYS A 119 -2.82 8.53 -4.39
N VAL A 120 -3.46 8.56 -3.23
CA VAL A 120 -3.46 7.49 -2.24
C VAL A 120 -4.91 7.13 -1.88
N THR A 121 -5.18 5.84 -1.77
CA THR A 121 -6.46 5.27 -1.32
C THR A 121 -6.21 4.52 -0.03
N ILE A 122 -7.01 4.79 1.00
CA ILE A 122 -6.93 4.12 2.30
C ILE A 122 -8.31 3.58 2.67
N GLU A 123 -8.38 2.28 2.95
CA GLU A 123 -9.62 1.58 3.27
C GLU A 123 -9.43 0.73 4.53
N ARG A 124 -10.53 0.39 5.22
CA ARG A 124 -10.49 -0.60 6.29
C ARG A 124 -10.46 -2.00 5.68
N SER A 125 -9.56 -2.85 6.17
CA SER A 125 -9.45 -4.24 5.69
C SER A 125 -9.01 -5.15 6.84
N GLY A 126 -9.76 -6.23 7.09
CA GLY A 126 -9.35 -7.30 8.03
C GLY A 126 -8.96 -6.84 9.44
N GLY A 127 -9.60 -5.81 9.99
CA GLY A 127 -9.25 -5.21 11.28
C GLY A 127 -8.14 -4.15 11.25
N GLY A 128 -7.42 -4.04 10.14
CA GLY A 128 -6.42 -3.00 9.86
C GLY A 128 -6.83 -2.09 8.71
N TYR A 129 -5.87 -1.78 7.85
CA TYR A 129 -6.01 -0.86 6.72
C TYR A 129 -5.42 -1.47 5.45
N ALA A 130 -6.06 -1.21 4.31
CA ALA A 130 -5.48 -1.37 2.99
C ALA A 130 -5.12 0.02 2.45
N VAL A 131 -3.91 0.16 1.93
CA VAL A 131 -3.39 1.38 1.34
C VAL A 131 -2.91 1.05 -0.07
N SER A 132 -3.40 1.78 -1.06
CA SER A 132 -2.94 1.70 -2.45
C SER A 132 -2.55 3.11 -2.91
N PHE A 133 -1.42 3.25 -3.60
CA PHE A 133 -0.96 4.56 -4.03
C PHE A 133 -0.32 4.52 -5.41
N ASP A 134 -0.45 5.63 -6.12
CA ASP A 134 0.19 5.93 -7.40
C ASP A 134 0.58 7.42 -7.35
N VAL A 135 1.84 7.69 -7.05
CA VAL A 135 2.36 9.01 -6.71
C VAL A 135 3.56 9.36 -7.57
N ASN A 136 3.77 10.67 -7.75
CA ASN A 136 4.85 11.20 -8.58
C ASN A 136 5.88 11.91 -7.71
N THR A 137 7.13 11.86 -8.12
CA THR A 137 8.23 12.68 -7.59
C THR A 137 9.00 13.29 -8.76
N ALA A 138 9.96 14.18 -8.48
CA ALA A 138 10.88 14.68 -9.50
C ALA A 138 11.74 13.59 -10.17
N LYS A 139 11.93 12.43 -9.51
CA LYS A 139 12.77 11.33 -10.02
C LYS A 139 11.95 10.17 -10.63
N GLY A 140 10.64 10.33 -10.73
CA GLY A 140 9.74 9.35 -11.35
C GLY A 140 8.54 8.97 -10.48
N ASN A 141 7.77 8.02 -10.97
CA ASN A 141 6.53 7.57 -10.34
C ASN A 141 6.79 6.39 -9.40
N ALA A 142 5.99 6.31 -8.35
CA ALA A 142 5.93 5.16 -7.48
C ALA A 142 4.51 4.64 -7.33
N LYS A 143 4.40 3.32 -7.34
CA LYS A 143 3.14 2.62 -7.16
C LYS A 143 3.32 1.48 -6.18
N GLY A 144 2.38 1.32 -5.26
CA GLY A 144 2.47 0.26 -4.28
C GLY A 144 1.19 0.05 -3.51
N ASP A 145 1.17 -1.08 -2.81
CA ASP A 145 0.06 -1.54 -2.02
C ASP A 145 0.56 -2.10 -0.69
N PHE A 146 -0.22 -1.86 0.36
CA PHE A 146 0.03 -2.34 1.72
C PHE A 146 -1.29 -2.74 2.36
N THR A 147 -1.33 -3.90 3.03
CA THR A 147 -2.46 -4.25 3.90
C THR A 147 -1.92 -4.66 5.25
N GLY A 148 -2.36 -3.98 6.32
CA GLY A 148 -1.85 -4.28 7.64
C GLY A 148 -2.36 -3.33 8.71
N ASN A 149 -1.86 -3.53 9.92
CA ASN A 149 -2.14 -2.64 11.04
C ASN A 149 -1.10 -1.53 11.11
N PHE A 150 -1.57 -0.33 11.41
CA PHE A 150 -0.71 0.79 11.75
C PHE A 150 -0.46 0.83 13.25
N LYS A 151 0.80 0.89 13.67
CA LYS A 151 1.17 1.11 15.07
C LYS A 151 1.37 2.60 15.35
N ALA A 152 0.95 3.07 16.51
CA ALA A 152 1.26 4.43 16.93
C ALA A 152 2.78 4.59 17.08
N ARG A 153 3.30 5.74 16.67
CA ARG A 153 4.70 6.12 16.80
C ARG A 153 4.95 6.95 18.04
#